data_AF-A0A7J9D7M2-F1
#
_entry.id   AF-A0A7J9D7M2-F1
#
_cell.length_a   1.000
_cell.length_b   1.000
_cell.length_c   1.000
_cell.angle_alpha   90.00
_cell.angle_beta   90.00
_cell.angle_gamma   90.00
#
_symmetry.space_group_name_H-M   'P 1'
#
loop_
_entity.id
_entity.type
_entity.pdbx_description
1 polymer ?
#
loop_
_entity_poly.entity_id
_entity_poly.type
_entity_poly.pdbx_seq_one_letter_code
_entity_poly.pdbx_strand_id
1 'polypeptide(L)'
;VYYGFLRNGGANINPVDIEYVKKCRLVVASGTFDGYDVPHQPSNISIRSKKLFCFLMIVDEVSLKFIKKNVTVRKDREEGMWIGIWRLIPLKHLPYDEPRRNGKVPKILTHRLFPEAQYSIWIDGKMELIVDPLLILERGNDTITLGLWVLLKSGLIMALFEKLLTNKRRKRYARLLIDLQMNIYYYEGMEPWNVPEGAIIIREHTALSNLFNCLWFNEVNLFTPRGQLSFGYIVYRLRGLFKFFMFQNCEYNSLFVLHLHTREHSSKVEWIKSLSEFKGNGSSMKESRGGFGLWTPYPKNLDSGILPPVVRTSKAG
;
A
#
# COMPACT_ATOMS: atom_id res chain seq x y z
N VAL A 1 -8.67 -4.91 18.84
CA VAL A 1 -8.09 -4.58 17.51
C VAL A 1 -9.04 -5.14 16.47
N TYR A 2 -9.75 -4.29 15.73
CA TYR A 2 -10.63 -4.74 14.65
C TYR A 2 -9.72 -5.27 13.54
N TYR A 3 -9.76 -6.58 13.26
CA TYR A 3 -8.92 -7.19 12.23
C TYR A 3 -9.72 -7.23 10.93
N GLY A 4 -9.56 -6.20 10.11
CA GLY A 4 -10.33 -5.92 8.89
C GLY A 4 -10.05 -6.88 7.73
N PHE A 5 -10.31 -8.16 7.93
CA PHE A 5 -10.58 -9.14 6.86
C PHE A 5 -11.24 -10.39 7.47
N LEU A 6 -12.50 -10.28 7.84
CA LEU A 6 -13.30 -11.45 8.21
C LEU A 6 -13.54 -12.29 6.97
N ARG A 7 -13.60 -13.61 7.12
CA ARG A 7 -14.25 -14.49 6.13
C ARG A 7 -15.66 -13.90 5.90
N ASN A 8 -15.99 -13.51 4.66
CA ASN A 8 -17.20 -12.76 4.27
C ASN A 8 -17.19 -11.23 4.48
N GLY A 9 -16.06 -10.61 4.81
CA GLY A 9 -15.90 -9.15 4.95
C GLY A 9 -15.62 -8.39 3.64
N GLY A 10 -15.61 -9.08 2.50
CA GLY A 10 -15.22 -8.57 1.18
C GLY A 10 -13.85 -9.10 0.72
N ALA A 11 -13.55 -8.91 -0.57
CA ALA A 11 -12.32 -9.28 -1.25
C ALA A 11 -12.01 -10.80 -1.22
N ASN A 12 -12.99 -11.59 -1.68
CA ASN A 12 -12.89 -13.05 -1.74
C ASN A 12 -11.91 -13.50 -2.84
N ILE A 13 -11.02 -14.42 -2.47
CA ILE A 13 -10.14 -15.14 -3.38
C ILE A 13 -10.80 -16.45 -3.82
N ASN A 14 -10.58 -16.86 -5.06
CA ASN A 14 -11.06 -18.15 -5.59
C ASN A 14 -10.43 -19.32 -4.80
N PRO A 15 -11.20 -20.36 -4.39
CA PRO A 15 -10.66 -21.54 -3.72
C PRO A 15 -9.40 -22.15 -4.35
N VAL A 16 -9.33 -22.18 -5.69
CA VAL A 16 -8.14 -22.66 -6.42
C VAL A 16 -6.89 -21.86 -6.05
N ASP A 17 -7.01 -20.53 -6.02
CA ASP A 17 -5.89 -19.65 -5.68
C ASP A 17 -5.56 -19.72 -4.19
N ILE A 18 -6.56 -19.91 -3.32
CA ILE A 18 -6.33 -20.16 -1.88
C ILE A 18 -5.47 -21.41 -1.69
N GLU A 19 -5.75 -22.49 -2.41
CA GLU A 19 -4.99 -23.73 -2.30
C GLU A 19 -3.56 -23.58 -2.86
N TYR A 20 -3.41 -22.83 -3.96
CA TYR A 20 -2.10 -22.53 -4.51
C TYR A 20 -1.22 -21.77 -3.51
N VAL A 21 -1.76 -20.70 -2.89
CA VAL A 21 -0.95 -19.81 -2.03
C VAL A 21 -0.55 -20.43 -0.69
N LYS A 22 -1.24 -21.46 -0.21
CA LYS A 22 -0.82 -22.23 0.98
C LYS A 22 0.55 -22.90 0.81
N LYS A 23 0.97 -23.17 -0.43
CA LYS A 23 2.27 -23.80 -0.70
C LYS A 23 3.41 -22.78 -0.74
N CYS A 24 3.10 -21.48 -0.70
CA CYS A 24 4.05 -20.41 -0.93
C CYS A 24 4.70 -19.94 0.37
N ARG A 25 5.98 -20.27 0.56
CA ARG A 25 6.78 -19.78 1.70
C ARG A 25 7.47 -18.44 1.43
N LEU A 26 7.89 -18.21 0.19
CA LEU A 26 8.48 -16.95 -0.26
C LEU A 26 7.57 -16.36 -1.34
N VAL A 27 7.16 -15.10 -1.14
CA VAL A 27 6.19 -14.46 -2.03
C VAL A 27 6.75 -13.17 -2.60
N VAL A 28 6.66 -13.01 -3.91
CA VAL A 28 6.71 -11.69 -4.55
C VAL A 28 5.28 -11.35 -4.94
N ALA A 29 4.76 -10.26 -4.41
CA ALA A 29 3.38 -9.84 -4.60
C ALA A 29 3.32 -8.48 -5.29
N SER A 30 2.42 -8.33 -6.25
CA SER A 30 2.07 -7.04 -6.83
C SER A 30 0.54 -6.91 -6.92
N GLY A 31 0.06 -5.72 -7.26
CA GLY A 31 -1.35 -5.57 -7.57
C GLY A 31 -1.66 -4.34 -8.41
N THR A 32 -2.70 -4.50 -9.23
CA THR A 32 -3.29 -3.42 -10.04
C THR A 32 -4.80 -3.42 -9.83
N PHE A 33 -5.34 -2.22 -9.64
CA PHE A 33 -6.75 -2.00 -9.34
C PHE A 33 -7.26 -0.91 -10.27
N ASP A 34 -8.49 -1.07 -10.76
CA ASP A 34 -9.13 -0.08 -11.64
C ASP A 34 -8.33 0.21 -12.94
N GLY A 35 -7.53 -0.76 -13.41
CA GLY A 35 -6.74 -0.64 -14.63
C GLY A 35 -5.68 0.47 -14.58
N TYR A 36 -5.24 0.83 -13.38
CA TYR A 36 -4.37 1.99 -13.13
C TYR A 36 -2.94 1.81 -13.63
N ASP A 37 -2.42 0.59 -13.51
CA ASP A 37 -1.05 0.24 -13.86
C ASP A 37 -1.06 -0.92 -14.87
N VAL A 38 -0.12 -0.87 -15.82
CA VAL A 38 0.21 -2.02 -16.66
C VAL A 38 1.15 -2.92 -15.87
N PRO A 39 0.85 -4.22 -15.74
CA PRO A 39 1.73 -5.11 -15.01
C PRO A 39 3.05 -5.33 -15.74
N HIS A 40 4.16 -5.01 -15.08
CA HIS A 40 5.51 -5.26 -15.60
C HIS A 40 6.02 -6.64 -15.17
N GLN A 41 6.70 -7.34 -16.09
CA GLN A 41 7.31 -8.63 -15.79
C GLN A 41 8.66 -8.42 -15.09
N PRO A 42 8.95 -9.13 -13.99
CA PRO A 42 10.28 -9.16 -13.41
C PRO A 42 11.32 -9.65 -14.43
N SER A 43 12.46 -8.98 -14.48
CA SER A 43 13.61 -9.33 -15.32
C SER A 43 14.75 -9.91 -14.47
N ASN A 44 15.67 -10.65 -15.12
CA ASN A 44 16.85 -11.27 -14.49
C ASN A 44 16.56 -12.24 -13.32
N ILE A 45 15.42 -12.94 -13.34
CA ILE A 45 15.09 -13.92 -12.30
C ILE A 45 15.72 -15.28 -12.62
N SER A 46 16.54 -15.80 -11.69
CA SER A 46 17.18 -17.11 -11.84
C SER A 46 16.16 -18.25 -11.83
N ILE A 47 16.55 -19.40 -12.41
CA ILE A 47 15.73 -20.62 -12.41
C ILE A 47 15.43 -21.08 -10.98
N ARG A 48 16.38 -20.87 -10.06
CA ARG A 48 16.21 -21.21 -8.64
C ARG A 48 15.11 -20.36 -8.01
N SER A 49 15.15 -19.04 -8.19
CA SER A 49 14.15 -18.13 -7.62
C SER A 49 12.76 -18.30 -8.23
N LYS A 50 12.66 -18.64 -9.52
CA LYS A 50 11.39 -19.04 -10.15
C LYS A 50 10.74 -20.27 -9.51
N LYS A 51 11.54 -21.17 -8.90
CA LYS A 51 11.03 -22.35 -8.19
C LYS A 51 10.75 -22.09 -6.71
N LEU A 52 11.51 -21.19 -6.09
CA LEU A 52 11.40 -20.89 -4.65
C LEU A 52 10.30 -19.86 -4.34
N PHE A 53 10.14 -18.85 -5.18
CA PHE A 53 9.20 -17.76 -4.96
C PHE A 53 7.90 -17.98 -5.72
N CYS A 54 6.77 -17.71 -5.07
CA CYS A 54 5.51 -17.52 -5.74
C CYS A 54 5.38 -16.06 -6.19
N PHE A 55 5.22 -15.86 -7.49
CA PHE A 55 4.97 -14.55 -8.10
C PHE A 55 3.47 -14.35 -8.24
N LEU A 56 2.89 -13.54 -7.37
CA LEU A 56 1.45 -13.36 -7.23
C LEU A 56 1.05 -11.94 -7.58
N MET A 57 -0.02 -11.79 -8.34
CA MET A 57 -0.54 -10.49 -8.76
C MET A 57 -2.02 -10.38 -8.46
N ILE A 58 -2.36 -9.53 -7.50
CA ILE A 58 -3.74 -9.31 -7.09
C ILE A 58 -4.38 -8.30 -8.03
N VAL A 59 -5.53 -8.65 -8.59
CA VAL A 59 -6.23 -7.81 -9.57
C VAL A 59 -7.72 -7.73 -9.24
N ASP A 60 -8.33 -6.58 -9.48
CA ASP A 60 -9.79 -6.47 -9.48
C ASP A 60 -10.39 -6.91 -10.82
N GLU A 61 -11.72 -7.00 -10.88
CA GLU A 61 -12.43 -7.43 -12.08
C GLU A 61 -12.22 -6.48 -13.27
N VAL A 62 -12.09 -5.18 -13.01
CA VAL A 62 -11.83 -4.16 -14.04
C VAL A 62 -10.44 -4.37 -14.64
N SER A 63 -9.39 -4.47 -13.81
CA SER A 63 -8.02 -4.71 -14.28
C SER A 63 -7.89 -6.06 -14.97
N LEU A 64 -8.56 -7.11 -14.45
CA LEU A 64 -8.54 -8.42 -15.08
C LEU A 64 -9.15 -8.39 -16.50
N LYS A 65 -10.25 -7.66 -16.70
CA LYS A 65 -10.85 -7.46 -18.03
C LYS A 65 -9.91 -6.69 -18.95
N PHE A 66 -9.26 -5.63 -18.46
CA PHE A 66 -8.29 -4.85 -19.22
C PHE A 66 -7.09 -5.70 -19.66
N ILE A 67 -6.53 -6.46 -18.72
CA ILE A 67 -5.44 -7.41 -18.97
C ILE A 67 -5.82 -8.42 -20.05
N LYS A 68 -6.98 -9.06 -19.94
CA LYS A 68 -7.43 -10.09 -20.89
C LYS A 68 -7.63 -9.55 -22.31
N LYS A 69 -7.88 -8.26 -22.46
CA LYS A 69 -8.01 -7.61 -23.77
C LYS A 69 -6.66 -7.30 -24.41
N ASN A 70 -5.65 -6.97 -23.61
CA ASN A 70 -4.37 -6.45 -24.12
C ASN A 70 -3.24 -7.50 -24.12
N VAL A 71 -3.32 -8.52 -23.26
CA VAL A 71 -2.24 -9.49 -23.05
C VAL A 71 -2.81 -10.90 -23.01
N THR A 72 -2.08 -11.86 -23.58
CA THR A 72 -2.43 -13.28 -23.54
C THR A 72 -2.33 -13.83 -22.11
N VAL A 73 -3.47 -14.24 -21.56
CA VAL A 73 -3.54 -14.89 -20.24
C VAL A 73 -3.51 -16.41 -20.43
N ARG A 74 -2.51 -17.07 -19.86
CA ARG A 74 -2.41 -18.54 -19.86
C ARG A 74 -3.21 -19.10 -18.68
N LYS A 75 -3.90 -20.23 -18.90
CA LYS A 75 -4.47 -21.03 -17.80
C LYS A 75 -3.62 -22.29 -17.58
N ASP A 76 -3.38 -22.65 -16.32
CA ASP A 76 -2.77 -23.94 -15.97
C ASP A 76 -3.83 -25.06 -15.86
N ARG A 77 -3.38 -26.28 -15.52
CA ARG A 77 -4.25 -27.46 -15.39
C ARG A 77 -5.29 -27.34 -14.27
N GLU A 78 -5.02 -26.51 -13.27
CA GLU A 78 -5.90 -26.25 -12.12
C GLU A 78 -6.76 -24.99 -12.35
N GLU A 79 -6.84 -24.50 -13.60
CA GLU A 79 -7.53 -23.27 -14.00
C GLU A 79 -6.93 -21.96 -13.45
N GLY A 80 -5.74 -22.01 -12.86
CA GLY A 80 -4.99 -20.83 -12.44
C GLY A 80 -4.61 -19.94 -13.61
N MET A 81 -4.81 -18.63 -13.49
CA MET A 81 -4.52 -17.67 -14.56
C MET A 81 -3.11 -17.07 -14.40
N TRP A 82 -2.41 -16.90 -15.51
CA TRP A 82 -1.02 -16.43 -15.53
C TRP A 82 -0.76 -15.40 -16.63
N ILE A 83 0.13 -14.45 -16.34
CA ILE A 83 0.76 -13.57 -17.34
C ILE A 83 2.27 -13.62 -17.12
N GLY A 84 3.00 -14.22 -18.07
CA GLY A 84 4.42 -14.46 -17.90
C GLY A 84 4.69 -15.26 -16.62
N ILE A 85 5.44 -14.69 -15.67
CA ILE A 85 5.72 -15.31 -14.38
C ILE A 85 4.63 -15.07 -13.32
N TRP A 86 3.80 -14.04 -13.48
CA TRP A 86 2.79 -13.68 -12.49
C TRP A 86 1.59 -14.61 -12.55
N ARG A 87 1.22 -15.20 -11.41
CA ARG A 87 -0.11 -15.80 -11.20
C ARG A 87 -1.10 -14.70 -10.82
N LEU A 88 -2.18 -14.58 -11.58
CA LEU A 88 -3.26 -13.63 -11.31
C LEU A 88 -4.17 -14.18 -10.21
N ILE A 89 -4.41 -13.36 -9.19
CA ILE A 89 -5.35 -13.63 -8.10
C ILE A 89 -6.47 -12.59 -8.18
N PRO A 90 -7.62 -12.92 -8.80
CA PRO A 90 -8.76 -12.01 -8.88
C PRO A 90 -9.39 -11.83 -7.50
N LEU A 91 -9.57 -10.58 -7.10
CA LEU A 91 -10.21 -10.20 -5.86
C LEU A 91 -11.67 -9.82 -6.12
N LYS A 92 -12.61 -10.66 -5.66
CA LYS A 92 -14.06 -10.44 -5.84
C LYS A 92 -14.68 -9.70 -4.66
N HIS A 93 -15.75 -8.93 -4.89
CA HIS A 93 -16.47 -8.18 -3.85
C HIS A 93 -15.57 -7.22 -3.07
N LEU A 94 -14.93 -6.27 -3.77
CA LEU A 94 -14.03 -5.31 -3.16
C LEU A 94 -14.68 -4.59 -1.95
N PRO A 95 -13.94 -4.42 -0.83
CA PRO A 95 -14.48 -3.86 0.41
C PRO A 95 -14.64 -2.34 0.39
N TYR A 96 -14.01 -1.64 -0.56
CA TYR A 96 -14.04 -0.18 -0.66
C TYR A 96 -14.54 0.27 -2.03
N ASP A 97 -15.17 1.45 -2.07
CA ASP A 97 -15.49 2.11 -3.34
C ASP A 97 -14.25 2.76 -3.95
N GLU A 98 -13.30 3.22 -3.13
CA GLU A 98 -12.02 3.80 -3.58
C GLU A 98 -11.01 2.72 -3.99
N PRO A 99 -10.57 2.68 -5.26
CA PRO A 99 -9.59 1.71 -5.74
C PRO A 99 -8.26 1.74 -4.98
N ARG A 100 -7.80 2.91 -4.54
CA ARG A 100 -6.55 3.02 -3.77
C ARG A 100 -6.63 2.34 -2.41
N ARG A 101 -7.80 2.33 -1.75
CA ARG A 101 -8.01 1.59 -0.50
C ARG A 101 -8.00 0.08 -0.77
N ASN A 102 -8.66 -0.35 -1.85
CA ASN A 102 -8.63 -1.74 -2.28
C ASN A 102 -7.19 -2.22 -2.53
N GLY A 103 -6.35 -1.39 -3.16
CA GLY A 103 -4.91 -1.68 -3.31
C GLY A 103 -4.11 -1.74 -2.00
N LYS A 104 -4.61 -1.16 -0.90
CA LYS A 104 -3.97 -1.29 0.42
C LYS A 104 -4.22 -2.64 1.08
N VAL A 105 -5.30 -3.32 0.72
CA VAL A 105 -5.62 -4.65 1.25
C VAL A 105 -4.49 -5.64 0.97
N PRO A 106 -4.15 -5.96 -0.29
CA PRO A 106 -3.09 -6.93 -0.56
C PRO A 106 -1.70 -6.39 -0.19
N LYS A 107 -1.50 -5.07 -0.23
CA LYS A 107 -0.24 -4.42 0.12
C LYS A 107 0.11 -4.52 1.60
N ILE A 108 -0.83 -4.21 2.48
CA ILE A 108 -0.57 -4.17 3.92
C ILE A 108 -0.85 -5.54 4.54
N LEU A 109 -1.91 -6.23 4.11
CA LEU A 109 -2.35 -7.50 4.66
C LEU A 109 -1.85 -8.73 3.88
N THR A 110 -0.70 -8.64 3.21
CA THR A 110 -0.11 -9.81 2.51
C THR A 110 0.02 -11.03 3.42
N HIS A 111 0.38 -10.83 4.69
CA HIS A 111 0.46 -11.89 5.70
C HIS A 111 -0.86 -12.60 6.01
N ARG A 112 -2.00 -11.98 5.68
CA ARG A 112 -3.34 -12.60 5.80
C ARG A 112 -3.75 -13.30 4.52
N LEU A 113 -3.40 -12.73 3.37
CA LEU A 113 -3.69 -13.35 2.07
C LEU A 113 -2.85 -14.60 1.85
N PHE A 114 -1.61 -14.60 2.33
CA PHE A 114 -0.65 -15.69 2.19
C PHE A 114 -0.12 -16.10 3.57
N PRO A 115 -0.92 -16.84 4.36
CA PRO A 115 -0.60 -17.12 5.77
C PRO A 115 0.63 -18.02 5.96
N GLU A 116 0.95 -18.86 4.97
CA GLU A 116 2.12 -19.76 4.99
C GLU A 116 3.42 -19.07 4.53
N ALA A 117 3.33 -17.81 4.10
CA ALA A 117 4.49 -17.04 3.68
C ALA A 117 5.32 -16.60 4.89
N GLN A 118 6.62 -16.91 4.86
CA GLN A 118 7.59 -16.46 5.85
C GLN A 118 8.18 -15.10 5.46
N TYR A 119 8.40 -14.88 4.17
CA TYR A 119 8.87 -13.61 3.62
C TYR A 119 7.98 -13.18 2.46
N SER A 120 7.73 -11.86 2.38
CA SER A 120 7.10 -11.26 1.21
C SER A 120 7.80 -10.00 0.73
N ILE A 121 7.81 -9.84 -0.59
CA ILE A 121 8.24 -8.64 -1.31
C ILE A 121 7.02 -8.10 -2.03
N TRP A 122 6.42 -7.03 -1.51
CA TRP A 122 5.37 -6.29 -2.19
C TRP A 122 5.97 -5.25 -3.13
N ILE A 123 5.46 -5.18 -4.36
CA ILE A 123 5.90 -4.28 -5.43
C ILE A 123 4.67 -3.59 -6.02
N ASP A 124 4.58 -2.25 -5.93
CA ASP A 124 3.49 -1.50 -6.57
C ASP A 124 3.44 -1.73 -8.09
N GLY A 125 2.27 -1.73 -8.70
CA GLY A 125 2.07 -2.14 -10.11
C GLY A 125 2.91 -1.35 -11.14
N LYS A 126 3.24 -0.10 -10.83
CA LYS A 126 4.13 0.77 -11.63
C LYS A 126 5.63 0.40 -11.57
N MET A 127 6.01 -0.52 -10.69
CA MET A 127 7.41 -0.88 -10.44
C MET A 127 7.74 -2.21 -11.11
N GLU A 128 8.94 -2.29 -11.68
CA GLU A 128 9.52 -3.53 -12.21
C GLU A 128 10.68 -3.97 -11.33
N LEU A 129 10.73 -5.27 -11.01
CA LEU A 129 11.87 -5.91 -10.36
C LEU A 129 12.88 -6.34 -11.42
N ILE A 130 14.11 -5.80 -11.35
CA ILE A 130 15.16 -6.05 -12.35
C ILE A 130 16.31 -6.94 -11.82
N VAL A 131 16.20 -7.39 -10.57
CA VAL A 131 17.20 -8.20 -9.87
C VAL A 131 16.50 -9.44 -9.26
N ASP A 132 17.27 -10.52 -9.10
CA ASP A 132 16.76 -11.73 -8.46
C ASP A 132 16.31 -11.47 -7.01
N PRO A 133 15.06 -11.84 -6.63
CA PRO A 133 14.53 -11.58 -5.28
C PRO A 133 15.28 -12.31 -4.17
N LEU A 134 16.02 -13.39 -4.49
CA LEU A 134 16.84 -14.08 -3.51
C LEU A 134 17.98 -13.19 -3.01
N LEU A 135 18.58 -12.39 -3.89
CA LEU A 135 19.65 -11.43 -3.52
C LEU A 135 19.13 -10.34 -2.59
N ILE A 136 17.86 -9.96 -2.74
CA ILE A 136 17.21 -8.98 -1.85
C ILE A 136 17.06 -9.57 -0.44
N LEU A 137 16.66 -10.85 -0.34
CA LEU A 137 16.54 -11.52 0.96
C LEU A 137 17.90 -11.79 1.61
N GLU A 138 18.90 -12.21 0.86
CA GLU A 138 20.26 -12.45 1.38
C GLU A 138 20.85 -11.18 2.01
N ARG A 139 20.73 -10.04 1.34
CA ARG A 139 21.16 -8.75 1.89
C ARG A 139 20.40 -8.33 3.14
N GLY A 140 19.11 -8.68 3.23
CA GLY A 140 18.28 -8.38 4.40
C GLY A 140 18.65 -9.21 5.63
N ASN A 141 19.30 -10.37 5.43
CA ASN A 141 19.61 -11.34 6.48
C ASN A 141 20.83 -10.96 7.34
N ASP A 142 21.75 -10.10 6.85
CA ASP A 142 22.88 -9.64 7.67
C ASP A 142 22.48 -8.50 8.64
N THR A 143 21.27 -7.94 8.52
CA THR A 143 20.75 -6.81 9.33
C THR A 143 19.60 -7.21 10.27
N ILE A 144 19.47 -8.51 10.61
CA ILE A 144 18.31 -9.06 11.30
C ILE A 144 18.10 -8.42 12.68
N THR A 145 17.06 -7.60 12.77
CA THR A 145 15.98 -7.84 13.74
C THR A 145 14.78 -7.03 13.29
N LEU A 146 13.74 -7.71 12.80
CA LEU A 146 12.41 -7.15 12.52
C LEU A 146 12.43 -5.89 11.64
N GLY A 147 12.34 -6.01 10.32
CA GLY A 147 12.36 -4.82 9.46
C GLY A 147 11.38 -4.92 8.31
N LEU A 148 10.36 -4.08 8.32
CA LEU A 148 9.75 -3.67 7.05
C LEU A 148 10.76 -2.76 6.35
N TRP A 149 11.14 -3.11 5.13
CA TRP A 149 11.96 -2.22 4.32
C TRP A 149 11.06 -1.33 3.49
N VAL A 150 11.14 -0.02 3.69
CA VAL A 150 10.32 0.95 2.97
C VAL A 150 11.23 1.87 2.18
N LEU A 151 11.07 1.91 0.86
CA LEU A 151 11.95 2.69 -0.01
C LEU A 151 11.76 4.19 0.13
N LEU A 152 12.75 5.00 -0.21
CA LEU A 152 12.58 6.44 -0.48
C LEU A 152 12.50 6.66 -1.99
N LYS A 153 11.66 7.60 -2.44
CA LYS A 153 11.93 8.31 -3.70
C LYS A 153 11.75 9.81 -3.53
N SER A 154 12.87 10.46 -3.28
CA SER A 154 13.15 11.89 -3.47
C SER A 154 14.60 12.12 -3.05
N GLY A 155 15.36 12.94 -3.77
CA GLY A 155 16.75 13.28 -3.46
C GLY A 155 16.95 14.04 -2.13
N LEU A 156 15.85 14.42 -1.47
CA LEU A 156 15.84 14.87 -0.08
C LEU A 156 14.95 13.95 0.74
N ILE A 157 15.42 13.60 1.93
CA ILE A 157 14.59 13.22 3.07
C ILE A 157 13.61 14.38 3.27
N MET A 158 12.33 14.17 2.91
CA MET A 158 11.31 15.20 3.08
C MET A 158 10.59 14.95 4.40
N ALA A 159 10.50 15.97 5.24
CA ALA A 159 9.66 15.92 6.42
C ALA A 159 8.19 15.69 6.02
N LEU A 160 7.43 15.04 6.90
CA LEU A 160 5.99 14.78 6.73
C LEU A 160 5.21 16.00 6.19
N PHE A 161 5.48 17.18 6.72
CA PHE A 161 4.87 18.44 6.29
C PHE A 161 5.08 18.79 4.82
N GLU A 162 6.27 18.60 4.28
CA GLU A 162 6.52 18.90 2.86
C GLU A 162 5.87 17.87 1.93
N LYS A 163 5.84 16.60 2.36
CA LYS A 163 5.11 15.55 1.63
C LYS A 163 3.60 15.81 1.62
N LEU A 164 3.06 16.31 2.72
CA LEU A 164 1.66 16.73 2.81
C LEU A 164 1.35 17.86 1.82
N LEU A 165 2.17 18.91 1.80
CA LEU A 165 2.03 20.00 0.83
C LEU A 165 2.06 19.48 -0.61
N THR A 166 2.97 18.55 -0.91
CA THR A 166 3.04 17.91 -2.22
C THR A 166 1.77 17.12 -2.56
N ASN A 167 1.25 16.34 -1.61
CA ASN A 167 0.01 15.59 -1.78
C ASN A 167 -1.20 16.51 -2.01
N LYS A 168 -1.28 17.62 -1.28
CA LYS A 168 -2.33 18.65 -1.47
C LYS A 168 -2.21 19.33 -2.84
N ARG A 169 -0.99 19.70 -3.25
CA ARG A 169 -0.74 20.36 -4.56
C ARG A 169 -1.12 19.47 -5.72
N ARG A 170 -0.68 18.20 -5.70
CA ARG A 170 -0.97 17.20 -6.74
C ARG A 170 -2.38 16.62 -6.67
N LYS A 171 -3.28 17.20 -5.86
CA LYS A 171 -4.68 16.77 -5.65
C LYS A 171 -4.82 15.27 -5.44
N ARG A 172 -3.85 14.67 -4.74
CA ARG A 172 -3.72 13.22 -4.60
C ARG A 172 -4.76 12.62 -3.64
N TYR A 173 -5.43 13.42 -2.82
CA TYR A 173 -6.59 13.02 -2.02
C TYR A 173 -7.32 14.29 -1.54
N ALA A 174 -8.48 14.16 -0.90
CA ALA A 174 -9.17 15.29 -0.27
C ALA A 174 -8.25 16.02 0.71
N ARG A 175 -8.02 17.33 0.47
CA ARG A 175 -7.11 18.14 1.30
C ARG A 175 -7.58 18.18 2.75
N LEU A 176 -8.88 18.35 2.95
CA LEU A 176 -9.49 18.42 4.28
C LEU A 176 -9.31 17.14 5.09
N LEU A 177 -9.42 15.98 4.45
CA LEU A 177 -9.27 14.70 5.15
C LEU A 177 -7.81 14.44 5.54
N ILE A 178 -6.88 14.86 4.68
CA ILE A 178 -5.45 14.86 5.00
C ILE A 178 -5.19 15.77 6.21
N ASP A 179 -5.77 16.97 6.24
CA ASP A 179 -5.59 17.93 7.32
C ASP A 179 -6.18 17.46 8.64
N LEU A 180 -7.38 16.89 8.60
CA LEU A 180 -8.02 16.32 9.77
C LEU A 180 -7.19 15.18 10.38
N GLN A 181 -6.70 14.25 9.55
CA GLN A 181 -5.83 13.15 10.00
C GLN A 181 -4.56 13.68 10.66
N MET A 182 -3.97 14.73 10.09
CA MET A 182 -2.73 15.33 10.60
C MET A 182 -2.93 16.10 11.90
N ASN A 183 -4.03 16.84 12.03
CA ASN A 183 -4.38 17.52 13.26
C ASN A 183 -4.55 16.51 14.41
N ILE A 184 -5.18 15.37 14.14
CA ILE A 184 -5.31 14.27 15.11
C ILE A 184 -3.93 13.75 15.52
N TYR A 185 -3.06 13.45 14.56
CA TYR A 185 -1.72 12.92 14.87
C TYR A 185 -0.87 13.91 15.67
N TYR A 186 -0.91 15.19 15.31
CA TYR A 186 -0.21 16.24 16.05
C TYR A 186 -0.77 16.43 17.46
N TYR A 187 -2.10 16.42 17.59
CA TYR A 187 -2.77 16.48 18.88
C TYR A 187 -2.40 15.29 19.78
N GLU A 188 -2.17 14.11 19.19
CA GLU A 188 -1.67 12.92 19.89
C GLU A 188 -0.14 12.94 20.16
N GLY A 189 0.52 14.07 19.89
CA GLY A 189 1.92 14.32 20.21
C GLY A 189 2.92 13.84 19.16
N MET A 190 2.47 13.49 17.95
CA MET A 190 3.38 13.06 16.89
C MET A 190 4.16 14.25 16.31
N GLU A 191 5.47 14.23 16.49
CA GLU A 191 6.38 15.18 15.87
C GLU A 191 6.59 14.90 14.37
N PRO A 192 6.99 15.91 13.57
CA PRO A 192 7.40 15.68 12.18
C PRO A 192 8.52 14.65 12.08
N TRP A 193 8.42 13.78 11.07
CA TRP A 193 9.32 12.65 10.87
C TRP A 193 9.60 12.44 9.37
N ASN A 194 10.57 11.58 9.08
CA ASN A 194 11.00 11.24 7.73
C ASN A 194 10.07 10.23 7.09
N VAL A 195 9.41 10.61 6.01
CA VAL A 195 8.37 9.79 5.39
C VAL A 195 8.97 8.85 4.34
N PRO A 196 8.81 7.53 4.51
CA PRO A 196 9.22 6.59 3.49
C PRO A 196 8.17 6.50 2.37
N GLU A 197 8.63 6.13 1.19
CA GLU A 197 7.83 5.78 0.04
C GLU A 197 7.50 4.29 0.02
N GLY A 198 6.26 3.94 0.35
CA GLY A 198 5.82 2.55 0.41
C GLY A 198 5.74 1.82 -0.93
N ALA A 199 6.39 2.25 -2.01
CA ALA A 199 6.27 1.63 -3.33
C ALA A 199 6.67 0.15 -3.33
N ILE A 200 7.65 -0.20 -2.49
CA ILE A 200 8.11 -1.57 -2.29
C ILE A 200 8.27 -1.81 -0.80
N ILE A 201 7.91 -3.01 -0.39
CA ILE A 201 7.83 -3.45 0.99
C ILE A 201 8.44 -4.85 1.04
N ILE A 202 9.59 -4.99 1.68
CA ILE A 202 10.18 -6.30 1.99
C ILE A 202 9.94 -6.57 3.46
N ARG A 203 9.46 -7.76 3.80
CA ARG A 203 9.17 -8.12 5.18
C ARG A 203 9.31 -9.60 5.44
N GLU A 204 9.72 -9.87 6.67
CA GLU A 204 9.53 -11.13 7.36
C GLU A 204 8.18 -11.13 8.10
N HIS A 205 7.48 -12.25 8.06
CA HIS A 205 6.18 -12.45 8.68
C HIS A 205 6.32 -12.98 10.11
N THR A 206 6.72 -12.10 11.01
CA THR A 206 6.74 -12.36 12.46
C THR A 206 5.46 -11.86 13.15
N ALA A 207 5.21 -12.29 14.39
CA ALA A 207 4.05 -11.81 15.16
C ALA A 207 4.00 -10.28 15.28
N LEU A 208 5.15 -9.64 15.53
CA LEU A 208 5.25 -8.19 15.66
C LEU A 208 5.08 -7.47 14.31
N SER A 209 5.66 -8.00 13.22
CA SER A 209 5.43 -7.47 11.85
C SER A 209 3.96 -7.58 11.43
N ASN A 210 3.32 -8.70 11.74
CA ASN A 210 1.91 -8.91 11.44
C ASN A 210 1.01 -8.00 12.28
N LEU A 211 1.33 -7.79 13.56
CA LEU A 211 0.64 -6.81 14.41
C LEU A 211 0.79 -5.38 13.87
N PHE A 212 2.01 -4.97 13.51
CA PHE A 212 2.27 -3.68 12.88
C PHE A 212 1.39 -3.47 11.65
N ASN A 213 1.38 -4.44 10.74
CA ASN A 213 0.59 -4.37 9.51
C ASN A 213 -0.91 -4.28 9.79
N CYS A 214 -1.42 -4.97 10.82
CA CYS A 214 -2.82 -4.86 11.23
C CYS A 214 -3.15 -3.47 11.77
N LEU A 215 -2.31 -2.91 12.64
CA LEU A 215 -2.49 -1.54 13.16
C LEU A 215 -2.41 -0.51 12.04
N TRP A 216 -1.46 -0.66 11.13
CA TRP A 216 -1.30 0.21 9.97
C TRP A 216 -2.50 0.16 9.03
N PHE A 217 -3.03 -1.04 8.77
CA PHE A 217 -4.24 -1.20 7.97
C PHE A 217 -5.45 -0.55 8.64
N ASN A 218 -5.56 -0.64 9.97
CA ASN A 218 -6.65 0.00 10.70
C ASN A 218 -6.61 1.53 10.56
N GLU A 219 -5.44 2.15 10.65
CA GLU A 219 -5.29 3.59 10.42
C GLU A 219 -5.65 3.98 8.98
N VAL A 220 -5.22 3.17 8.00
CA VAL A 220 -5.60 3.36 6.59
C VAL A 220 -7.11 3.24 6.41
N ASN A 221 -7.74 2.25 7.05
CA ASN A 221 -9.18 2.02 6.99
C ASN A 221 -9.97 3.10 7.75
N LEU A 222 -9.40 3.67 8.80
CA LEU A 222 -10.03 4.69 9.62
C LEU A 222 -9.98 6.07 8.94
N PHE A 223 -8.81 6.42 8.42
CA PHE A 223 -8.52 7.72 7.82
C PHE A 223 -8.37 7.62 6.29
N THR A 224 -7.26 8.09 5.74
CA THR A 224 -7.03 8.16 4.29
C THR A 224 -6.22 6.97 3.78
N PRO A 225 -6.34 6.59 2.49
CA PRO A 225 -5.49 5.57 1.85
C PRO A 225 -4.02 5.99 1.70
N ARG A 226 -3.62 7.16 2.22
CA ARG A 226 -2.26 7.66 2.16
C ARG A 226 -1.40 6.99 3.24
N GLY A 227 -0.98 5.77 2.93
CA GLY A 227 -0.19 4.91 3.83
C GLY A 227 1.08 5.57 4.39
N GLN A 228 1.60 6.60 3.73
CA GLN A 228 2.71 7.43 4.22
C GLN A 228 2.42 8.11 5.56
N LEU A 229 1.19 8.57 5.77
CA LEU A 229 0.81 9.28 7.00
C LEU A 229 0.65 8.28 8.14
N SER A 230 -0.16 7.24 7.90
CA SER A 230 -0.49 6.23 8.90
C SER A 230 0.70 5.35 9.28
N PHE A 231 1.65 5.11 8.37
CA PHE A 231 2.84 4.32 8.68
C PHE A 231 3.64 4.96 9.81
N GLY A 232 3.97 6.25 9.67
CA GLY A 232 4.74 6.98 10.67
C GLY A 232 4.05 7.06 11.99
N TYR A 233 2.74 7.26 11.96
CA TYR A 233 1.94 7.30 13.16
C TYR A 233 2.00 5.97 13.94
N ILE A 234 1.89 4.82 13.26
CA ILE A 234 2.04 3.52 13.94
C ILE A 234 3.46 3.30 14.46
N VAL A 235 4.49 3.69 13.69
CA VAL A 235 5.88 3.64 14.16
C VAL A 235 6.06 4.46 15.44
N TYR A 236 5.55 5.70 15.46
CA TYR A 236 5.55 6.58 16.63
C TYR A 236 4.84 5.91 17.82
N ARG A 237 3.64 5.36 17.60
CA ARG A 237 2.84 4.70 18.64
C ARG A 237 3.50 3.44 19.22
N LEU A 238 4.32 2.74 18.42
CA LEU A 238 5.06 1.55 18.85
C LEU A 238 6.39 1.87 19.55
N ARG A 239 6.77 3.15 19.68
CA ARG A 239 7.89 3.62 20.53
C ARG A 239 9.19 2.81 20.37
N GLY A 240 9.57 2.52 19.13
CA GLY A 240 10.81 1.79 18.81
C GLY A 240 10.76 0.27 18.97
N LEU A 241 9.63 -0.31 19.38
CA LEU A 241 9.45 -1.77 19.38
C LEU A 241 9.53 -2.35 17.97
N PHE A 242 9.00 -1.62 16.99
CA PHE A 242 9.08 -2.00 15.59
C PHE A 242 10.29 -1.36 14.92
N LYS A 243 11.27 -2.18 14.58
CA LYS A 243 12.40 -1.78 13.75
C LYS A 243 11.98 -1.77 12.28
N PHE A 244 12.55 -0.86 11.51
CA PHE A 244 12.32 -0.77 10.07
C PHE A 244 13.56 -0.16 9.43
N PHE A 245 13.78 -0.49 8.17
CA PHE A 245 14.94 0.00 7.41
C PHE A 245 14.44 0.73 6.17
N MET A 246 15.20 1.73 5.76
CA MET A 246 14.93 2.47 4.53
C MET A 246 16.13 2.31 3.61
N PHE A 247 15.89 1.87 2.37
CA PHE A 247 16.94 1.79 1.38
C PHE A 247 17.39 3.19 0.94
N GLN A 248 18.65 3.29 0.58
CA GLN A 248 19.16 4.46 -0.11
C GLN A 248 18.66 4.48 -1.58
N ASN A 249 18.56 5.68 -2.16
CA ASN A 249 18.09 5.84 -3.55
C ASN A 249 18.96 5.07 -4.57
N CYS A 250 20.27 4.93 -4.31
CA CYS A 250 21.18 4.17 -5.17
C CYS A 250 20.83 2.68 -5.19
N GLU A 251 20.62 2.08 -4.01
CA GLU A 251 20.20 0.68 -3.87
C GLU A 251 18.84 0.45 -4.54
N TYR A 252 17.90 1.37 -4.32
CA TYR A 252 16.59 1.33 -4.96
C TYR A 252 16.69 1.25 -6.50
N ASN A 253 17.43 2.18 -7.12
CA ASN A 253 17.57 2.24 -8.57
C ASN A 253 18.35 1.03 -9.15
N SER A 254 19.14 0.34 -8.31
CA SER A 254 19.83 -0.89 -8.71
C SER A 254 18.93 -2.13 -8.70
N LEU A 255 17.83 -2.10 -7.94
CA LEU A 255 16.93 -3.23 -7.74
C LEU A 255 15.63 -3.11 -8.55
N PHE A 256 15.17 -1.88 -8.82
CA PHE A 256 13.85 -1.64 -9.40
C PHE A 256 13.81 -0.50 -10.40
N VAL A 257 12.91 -0.61 -11.38
CA VAL A 257 12.61 0.44 -12.36
C VAL A 257 11.21 1.00 -12.13
N LEU A 258 11.09 2.33 -12.13
CA LEU A 258 9.81 3.02 -12.03
C LEU A 258 9.27 3.31 -13.43
N HIS A 259 8.07 2.82 -13.71
CA HIS A 259 7.30 3.14 -14.91
C HIS A 259 6.25 4.21 -14.62
N LEU A 260 5.78 4.88 -15.67
CA LEU A 260 4.71 5.87 -15.59
C LEU A 260 3.34 5.19 -15.47
N HIS A 261 2.43 5.83 -14.73
CA HIS A 261 1.05 5.40 -14.65
C HIS A 261 0.35 5.57 -16.02
N THR A 262 -0.55 4.66 -16.37
CA THR A 262 -1.32 4.79 -17.62
C THR A 262 -2.35 5.91 -17.57
N ARG A 263 -2.78 6.29 -16.37
CA ARG A 263 -3.74 7.37 -16.13
C ARG A 263 -3.52 8.03 -14.79
N GLU A 264 -4.09 9.21 -14.58
CA GLU A 264 -4.19 9.81 -13.24
C GLU A 264 -5.36 9.20 -12.47
N HIS A 265 -5.18 8.97 -11.16
CA HIS A 265 -6.29 8.53 -10.32
C HIS A 265 -7.22 9.72 -10.11
N SER A 266 -8.51 9.50 -10.32
CA SER A 266 -9.56 10.43 -9.90
C SER A 266 -10.53 9.72 -8.96
N SER A 267 -10.59 10.18 -7.72
CA SER A 267 -11.62 9.78 -6.76
C SER A 267 -12.71 10.82 -6.69
N LYS A 268 -13.96 10.41 -6.49
CA LYS A 268 -15.03 11.35 -6.13
C LYS A 268 -14.68 12.12 -4.86
N VAL A 269 -13.99 11.47 -3.93
CA VAL A 269 -13.57 12.06 -2.65
C VAL A 269 -12.49 13.14 -2.84
N GLU A 270 -11.75 13.17 -3.95
CA GLU A 270 -10.71 14.19 -4.16
C GLU A 270 -11.26 15.61 -4.35
N TRP A 271 -12.51 15.74 -4.79
CA TRP A 271 -13.08 17.00 -5.24
C TRP A 271 -13.75 17.82 -4.13
N ILE A 272 -13.80 17.28 -2.91
CA ILE A 272 -14.50 17.89 -1.79
C ILE A 272 -13.78 19.15 -1.30
N LYS A 273 -14.55 20.21 -1.08
CA LYS A 273 -14.04 21.53 -0.67
C LYS A 273 -14.37 21.88 0.77
N SER A 274 -15.42 21.30 1.37
CA SER A 274 -15.77 21.49 2.78
C SER A 274 -16.38 20.23 3.42
N LEU A 275 -16.29 20.10 4.75
CA LEU A 275 -16.99 19.04 5.49
C LEU A 275 -18.52 19.23 5.47
N SER A 276 -19.01 20.46 5.27
CA SER A 276 -20.44 20.76 5.15
C SER A 276 -21.04 20.29 3.82
N GLU A 277 -20.25 20.22 2.75
CA GLU A 277 -20.66 19.74 1.42
C GLU A 277 -21.16 18.29 1.46
N PHE A 278 -20.64 17.48 2.40
CA PHE A 278 -21.08 16.10 2.63
C PHE A 278 -22.47 15.95 3.25
N LYS A 279 -22.97 16.99 3.95
CA LYS A 279 -24.29 16.94 4.58
C LYS A 279 -25.42 17.30 3.61
N GLY A 280 -25.09 17.76 2.39
CA GLY A 280 -26.05 18.16 1.35
C GLY A 280 -25.75 17.51 -0.02
N ASN A 281 -25.58 18.34 -1.05
CA ASN A 281 -25.41 17.91 -2.45
C ASN A 281 -24.18 17.01 -2.71
N GLY A 282 -23.18 17.01 -1.84
CA GLY A 282 -21.97 16.19 -1.93
C GLY A 282 -22.07 14.81 -1.24
N SER A 283 -23.24 14.41 -0.74
CA SER A 283 -23.44 13.10 -0.10
C SER A 283 -23.07 11.91 -1.00
N SER A 284 -23.23 12.04 -2.32
CA SER A 284 -22.82 11.05 -3.34
C SER A 284 -21.31 10.91 -3.51
N MET A 285 -20.52 11.84 -2.96
CA MET A 285 -19.05 11.80 -2.94
C MET A 285 -18.49 11.05 -1.73
N LYS A 286 -19.35 10.70 -0.75
CA LYS A 286 -18.97 9.87 0.41
C LYS A 286 -18.82 8.42 -0.02
N GLU A 287 -17.77 7.76 0.47
CA GLU A 287 -17.61 6.31 0.29
C GLU A 287 -18.77 5.59 0.99
N SER A 288 -19.51 4.78 0.23
CA SER A 288 -20.62 3.97 0.76
C SER A 288 -20.09 2.72 1.48
N ARG A 289 -18.89 2.26 1.12
CA ARG A 289 -18.21 1.10 1.71
C ARG A 289 -16.80 1.47 2.23
N GLY A 290 -16.61 1.26 3.53
CA GLY A 290 -15.34 1.44 4.26
C GLY A 290 -14.97 2.90 4.59
N GLY A 291 -14.06 3.10 5.56
CA GLY A 291 -13.71 4.44 6.06
C GLY A 291 -14.43 4.86 7.35
N PHE A 292 -14.49 4.05 8.41
CA PHE A 292 -15.34 4.34 9.59
C PHE A 292 -14.98 5.60 10.39
N GLY A 293 -13.73 6.07 10.32
CA GLY A 293 -13.20 7.02 11.30
C GLY A 293 -13.37 8.49 11.01
N LEU A 294 -13.44 8.87 9.73
CA LEU A 294 -13.53 10.29 9.36
C LEU A 294 -14.96 10.84 9.41
N TRP A 295 -15.95 9.95 9.53
CA TRP A 295 -17.37 10.32 9.66
C TRP A 295 -17.85 10.36 11.11
N THR A 296 -17.08 9.76 12.00
CA THR A 296 -17.31 9.83 13.44
C THR A 296 -16.48 10.99 13.97
N PRO A 297 -17.09 11.92 14.74
CA PRO A 297 -16.34 13.03 15.33
C PRO A 297 -15.19 12.47 16.17
N TYR A 298 -13.98 12.98 15.96
CA TYR A 298 -12.90 12.68 16.89
C TYR A 298 -13.31 13.23 18.26
N PRO A 299 -13.22 12.44 19.35
CA PRO A 299 -13.84 12.77 20.63
C PRO A 299 -13.27 14.01 21.34
N LYS A 300 -12.18 14.58 20.82
CA LYS A 300 -11.51 15.76 21.39
C LYS A 300 -11.58 16.96 20.46
N ASN A 301 -11.51 18.16 21.05
CA ASN A 301 -11.53 19.41 20.31
C ASN A 301 -10.19 19.66 19.57
N LEU A 302 -10.23 19.55 18.24
CA LEU A 302 -9.08 19.72 17.35
C LEU A 302 -8.75 21.20 17.06
N ASP A 303 -9.60 22.16 17.44
CA ASP A 303 -9.36 23.60 17.22
C ASP A 303 -8.22 24.16 18.10
N SER A 304 -7.75 23.36 19.07
CA SER A 304 -6.59 23.68 19.92
C SER A 304 -5.23 23.30 19.29
N GLY A 305 -5.23 22.49 18.22
CA GLY A 305 -4.02 22.02 17.55
C GLY A 305 -3.61 22.95 16.41
N ILE A 306 -2.76 23.94 16.68
CA ILE A 306 -2.15 24.76 15.63
C ILE A 306 -1.03 23.95 14.97
N LEU A 307 -1.22 23.54 13.71
CA LEU A 307 -0.13 22.97 12.92
C LEU A 307 0.99 24.02 12.79
N PRO A 308 2.27 23.66 12.99
CA PRO A 308 3.36 24.61 12.85
C PRO A 308 3.37 25.22 11.44
N PRO A 309 3.63 26.53 11.31
CA PRO A 309 3.73 27.18 10.02
C PRO A 309 4.88 26.56 9.22
N VAL A 310 4.55 25.92 8.10
CA VAL A 310 5.54 25.25 7.26
C VAL A 310 6.23 26.30 6.39
N VAL A 311 7.46 26.67 6.75
CA VAL A 311 8.31 27.54 5.93
C VAL A 311 8.92 26.72 4.79
N ARG A 312 8.77 27.23 3.57
CA ARG A 312 9.22 26.61 2.32
C ARG A 312 10.75 26.48 2.30
N THR A 313 11.29 25.27 2.34
CA THR A 313 12.76 25.07 2.20
C THR A 313 13.20 24.84 0.74
N SER A 314 12.28 24.46 -0.16
CA SER A 314 12.60 24.11 -1.55
C SER A 314 11.75 24.87 -2.59
N LYS A 315 12.42 25.33 -3.66
CA LYS A 315 11.80 25.99 -4.83
C LYS A 315 11.24 25.01 -5.88
N ALA A 316 11.50 23.70 -5.79
CA ALA A 316 11.11 22.75 -6.84
C ALA A 316 9.68 22.20 -6.67
N GLY A 317 8.94 22.12 -7.80
CA GLY A 317 7.51 21.83 -7.92
C GLY A 317 7.07 20.37 -7.83
#